data_AF-W7A4U0-F1
#
_entry.id   AF-W7A4U0-F1
#
_cell.length_a   1.000
_cell.length_b   1.000
_cell.length_c   1.000
_cell.angle_alpha   90.00
_cell.angle_beta   90.00
_cell.angle_gamma   90.00
#
_symmetry.space_group_name_H-M   'P 1'
#
loop_
_entity.id
_entity.type
_entity.pdbx_description
1 polymer ?
#
loop_
_entity_poly.entity_id
_entity_poly.type
_entity_poly.pdbx_seq_one_letter_code
_entity_poly.pdbx_strand_id
1 'polypeptide(L)'
;MRGKNAKKLRYLDSKGMLHSNGITYERGVNHPNGNNKEDPKLVENYGELQNLLRKEEEQHAALKKQLNLLQKQRDLLQWHLCNNVKKLSMQRSECKYKEQFSSKLEGKLKLLKESTKMHKLERDNLEEEVNKMEEQLQGKVQLKAKVEKKFNLWMDKRNEYLKDLSQERRSTFQERNNRQKQLRKLLLVVKQEGNKNYDMDYLKMCEVNLMHQLSHHRDYKMLDMRMAKGVGSP
;
A
#
# COMPACT_ATOMS: atom_id res chain seq x y z
N MET A 1 30.09 -103.21 -39.39
CA MET A 1 29.71 -101.82 -39.07
C MET A 1 28.74 -101.79 -37.88
N ARG A 2 29.07 -100.99 -36.86
CA ARG A 2 28.29 -100.51 -35.69
C ARG A 2 27.12 -101.38 -35.18
N GLY A 3 27.39 -102.21 -34.16
CA GLY A 3 26.37 -102.75 -33.27
C GLY A 3 25.75 -101.65 -32.40
N LYS A 4 24.41 -101.59 -32.36
CA LYS A 4 23.64 -100.63 -31.58
C LYS A 4 23.69 -100.99 -30.09
N ASN A 5 24.42 -100.22 -29.28
CA ASN A 5 24.39 -100.32 -27.81
C ASN A 5 23.04 -99.80 -27.29
N ALA A 6 22.18 -100.68 -26.80
CA ALA A 6 20.96 -100.30 -26.08
C ALA A 6 21.33 -99.57 -24.78
N LYS A 7 20.85 -98.33 -24.61
CA LYS A 7 21.07 -97.52 -23.40
C LYS A 7 20.30 -98.14 -22.22
N LYS A 8 21.01 -98.66 -21.22
CA LYS A 8 20.42 -99.12 -19.94
C LYS A 8 19.83 -97.91 -19.19
N LEU A 9 18.52 -97.94 -18.92
CA LEU A 9 17.89 -97.04 -17.95
C LEU A 9 18.41 -97.39 -16.55
N ARG A 10 18.97 -96.39 -15.86
CA ARG A 10 19.42 -96.47 -14.47
C ARG A 10 18.54 -95.52 -13.67
N TYR A 11 18.06 -95.96 -12.52
CA TYR A 11 17.41 -95.08 -11.55
C TYR A 11 17.97 -95.37 -10.16
N LEU A 12 17.92 -94.34 -9.31
CA LEU A 12 18.29 -94.38 -7.91
C LEU A 12 17.03 -94.55 -7.09
N ASP A 13 17.07 -95.40 -6.07
CA ASP A 13 16.00 -95.42 -5.07
C ASP A 13 16.16 -94.26 -4.07
N SER A 14 15.17 -94.08 -3.19
CA SER A 14 15.19 -93.04 -2.14
C SER A 14 16.25 -93.24 -1.05
N LYS A 15 17.04 -94.32 -1.13
CA LYS A 15 18.19 -94.61 -0.26
C LYS A 15 19.54 -94.52 -1.00
N GLY A 16 19.54 -94.07 -2.25
CA GLY A 16 20.74 -93.86 -3.06
C GLY A 16 21.35 -95.13 -3.66
N MET A 17 20.64 -96.27 -3.63
CA MET A 17 21.06 -97.50 -4.29
C MET A 17 20.74 -97.45 -5.79
N LEU A 18 21.74 -97.78 -6.61
CA LEU A 18 21.69 -97.64 -8.05
C LEU A 18 21.25 -98.97 -8.68
N HIS A 19 19.99 -99.05 -9.12
CA HIS A 19 19.42 -100.26 -9.69
C HIS A 19 19.44 -100.22 -11.22
N SER A 20 19.83 -101.33 -11.83
CA SER A 20 19.76 -101.52 -13.27
C SER A 20 18.91 -102.75 -13.60
N ASN A 21 17.64 -102.55 -13.91
CA ASN A 21 16.83 -103.60 -14.52
C ASN A 21 17.17 -103.64 -16.01
N GLY A 22 18.09 -104.53 -16.37
CA GLY A 22 18.33 -104.87 -17.77
C GLY A 22 17.13 -105.62 -18.31
N ILE A 23 16.45 -105.07 -19.32
CA ILE A 23 15.51 -105.85 -20.14
C ILE A 23 16.38 -106.77 -21.01
N THR A 24 16.53 -108.02 -20.58
CA THR A 24 17.07 -109.09 -21.42
C THR A 24 16.03 -109.47 -22.45
N TYR A 25 16.23 -109.03 -23.69
CA TYR A 25 15.54 -109.62 -24.84
C TYR A 25 16.22 -110.96 -25.14
N GLU A 26 15.73 -112.03 -24.52
CA GLU A 26 16.03 -113.38 -25.02
C GLU A 26 15.37 -113.52 -26.40
N ARG A 27 16.22 -113.64 -27.42
CA ARG A 27 15.84 -113.96 -28.79
C ARG A 27 16.18 -115.43 -29.00
N GLY A 28 15.19 -116.32 -28.94
CA GLY A 28 15.37 -117.68 -29.46
C GLY A 28 14.55 -118.78 -28.78
N VAL A 29 13.28 -118.87 -29.13
CA VAL A 29 12.49 -120.10 -29.37
C VAL A 29 12.53 -121.20 -28.30
N ASN A 30 11.40 -121.35 -27.60
CA ASN A 30 10.68 -122.63 -27.60
C ASN A 30 9.18 -122.32 -27.59
N HIS A 31 8.52 -122.66 -28.70
CA HIS A 31 7.07 -122.80 -28.73
C HIS A 31 6.65 -123.75 -27.60
N PRO A 32 5.60 -123.43 -26.80
CA PRO A 32 5.00 -124.46 -25.98
C PRO A 32 4.46 -125.52 -26.92
N ASN A 33 5.08 -126.69 -26.84
CA ASN A 33 4.67 -127.91 -27.49
C ASN A 33 3.16 -128.10 -27.30
N GLY A 34 2.48 -128.48 -28.38
CA GLY A 34 1.05 -128.71 -28.42
C GLY A 34 0.60 -129.62 -27.29
N ASN A 35 -0.03 -129.01 -26.28
CA ASN A 35 -1.05 -129.56 -25.41
C ASN A 35 -1.36 -128.52 -24.35
N ASN A 36 -2.03 -127.46 -24.76
CA ASN A 36 -3.01 -126.79 -23.92
C ASN A 36 -4.04 -126.24 -24.88
N LYS A 37 -5.30 -126.59 -24.59
CA LYS A 37 -6.49 -125.99 -25.17
C LYS A 37 -6.22 -124.50 -25.38
N GLU A 38 -6.52 -123.95 -26.56
CA GLU A 38 -6.72 -122.51 -26.68
C GLU A 38 -7.65 -122.15 -25.54
N ASP A 39 -7.17 -121.49 -24.48
CA ASP A 39 -8.03 -121.08 -23.39
C ASP A 39 -8.68 -119.80 -23.92
N PRO A 40 -9.92 -119.87 -24.46
CA PRO A 40 -10.53 -118.72 -25.14
C PRO A 40 -10.66 -117.55 -24.16
N LYS A 41 -10.76 -117.90 -22.86
CA LYS A 41 -10.72 -117.01 -21.71
C LYS A 41 -9.47 -116.14 -21.67
N LEU A 42 -8.29 -116.59 -22.09
CA LEU A 42 -7.06 -115.79 -21.98
C LEU A 42 -6.98 -114.70 -23.06
N VAL A 43 -7.44 -115.00 -24.28
CA VAL A 43 -7.51 -114.05 -25.40
C VAL A 43 -8.66 -113.05 -25.20
N GLU A 44 -9.81 -113.53 -24.70
CA GLU A 44 -10.93 -112.68 -24.27
C GLU A 44 -10.51 -111.76 -23.10
N ASN A 45 -9.85 -112.28 -22.06
CA ASN A 45 -9.33 -111.49 -20.94
C ASN A 45 -8.32 -110.42 -21.39
N TYR A 46 -7.45 -110.71 -22.37
CA TYR A 46 -6.50 -109.74 -22.90
C TYR A 46 -7.19 -108.62 -23.69
N GLY A 47 -8.20 -108.95 -24.50
CA GLY A 47 -9.04 -107.96 -25.19
C GLY A 47 -9.85 -107.08 -24.22
N GLU A 48 -10.39 -107.67 -23.17
CA GLU A 48 -11.09 -106.94 -22.09
C GLU A 48 -10.15 -105.99 -21.32
N LEU A 49 -8.95 -106.46 -20.96
CA LEU A 49 -7.92 -105.64 -20.32
C LEU A 49 -7.47 -104.47 -21.22
N GLN A 50 -7.32 -104.70 -22.52
CA GLN A 50 -6.92 -103.66 -23.46
C GLN A 50 -8.03 -102.62 -23.71
N ASN A 51 -9.29 -103.05 -23.69
CA ASN A 51 -10.44 -102.15 -23.73
C ASN A 51 -10.60 -101.34 -22.44
N LEU A 52 -10.34 -101.94 -21.27
CA LEU A 52 -10.27 -101.26 -19.98
C LEU A 52 -9.15 -100.21 -19.96
N LEU A 53 -7.95 -100.58 -20.41
CA LEU A 53 -6.82 -99.65 -20.51
C LEU A 53 -7.16 -98.44 -21.39
N ARG A 54 -7.79 -98.67 -22.55
CA ARG A 54 -8.19 -97.59 -23.46
C ARG A 54 -9.24 -96.65 -22.84
N LYS A 55 -10.23 -97.20 -22.12
CA LYS A 55 -11.21 -96.41 -21.37
C LYS A 55 -10.57 -95.56 -20.28
N GLU A 56 -9.63 -96.13 -19.53
CA GLU A 56 -8.88 -95.41 -18.49
C GLU A 56 -7.97 -94.33 -19.10
N GLU A 57 -7.32 -94.60 -20.24
CA GLU A 57 -6.54 -93.59 -20.98
C GLU A 57 -7.40 -92.43 -21.49
N GLU A 58 -8.59 -92.73 -22.02
CA GLU A 58 -9.58 -91.74 -22.46
C GLU A 58 -10.12 -90.91 -21.29
N GLN A 59 -10.45 -91.55 -20.16
CA GLN A 59 -10.87 -90.88 -18.93
C GLN A 59 -9.77 -89.99 -18.37
N HIS A 60 -8.53 -90.49 -18.33
CA HIS A 60 -7.37 -89.71 -17.90
C HIS A 60 -7.12 -88.50 -18.82
N ALA A 61 -7.25 -88.67 -20.13
CA ALA A 61 -7.14 -87.56 -21.08
C ALA A 61 -8.25 -86.51 -20.89
N ALA A 62 -9.49 -86.95 -20.61
CA ALA A 62 -10.60 -86.07 -20.29
C ALA A 62 -10.40 -85.30 -18.98
N LEU A 63 -9.96 -85.98 -17.91
CA LEU A 63 -9.62 -85.38 -16.63
C LEU A 63 -8.49 -84.36 -16.77
N LYS A 64 -7.45 -84.67 -17.55
CA LYS A 64 -6.35 -83.74 -17.84
C LYS A 64 -6.83 -82.48 -18.57
N LYS A 65 -7.80 -82.61 -19.50
CA LYS A 65 -8.44 -81.47 -20.17
C LYS A 65 -9.25 -80.62 -19.20
N GLN A 66 -10.04 -81.24 -18.32
CA GLN A 66 -10.80 -80.53 -17.28
C GLN A 66 -9.87 -79.81 -16.30
N LEU A 67 -8.80 -80.46 -15.84
CA LEU A 67 -7.79 -79.86 -14.97
C LEU A 67 -7.17 -78.62 -15.62
N ASN A 68 -6.79 -78.70 -16.90
CA ASN A 68 -6.25 -77.56 -17.63
C ASN A 68 -7.26 -76.40 -17.78
N LEU A 69 -8.55 -76.71 -17.97
CA LEU A 69 -9.61 -75.70 -18.01
C LEU A 69 -9.77 -75.00 -16.67
N LEU A 70 -9.81 -75.76 -15.57
CA LEU A 70 -9.90 -75.22 -14.22
C LEU A 70 -8.68 -74.36 -13.87
N GLN A 71 -7.48 -74.80 -14.27
CA GLN A 71 -6.26 -74.02 -14.10
C GLN A 71 -6.35 -72.66 -14.83
N LYS A 72 -6.78 -72.65 -16.10
CA LYS A 72 -6.96 -71.41 -16.87
C LYS A 72 -8.01 -70.49 -16.25
N GLN A 73 -9.11 -71.04 -15.75
CA GLN A 73 -10.14 -70.26 -15.05
C GLN A 73 -9.60 -69.65 -13.75
N ARG A 74 -8.85 -70.42 -12.97
CA ARG A 74 -8.20 -69.94 -11.76
C ARG A 74 -7.22 -68.80 -12.07
N ASP A 75 -6.39 -68.95 -13.10
CA ASP A 75 -5.41 -67.93 -13.47
C ASP A 75 -6.10 -66.64 -13.95
N LEU A 76 -7.20 -66.76 -14.70
CA LEU A 76 -8.03 -65.61 -15.11
C LEU A 76 -8.66 -64.90 -13.91
N LEU A 77 -9.23 -65.65 -12.96
CA LEU A 77 -9.80 -65.09 -11.73
C LEU A 77 -8.74 -64.38 -10.89
N GLN A 78 -7.54 -64.95 -10.80
CA GLN A 78 -6.43 -64.33 -10.08
C GLN A 78 -5.98 -63.02 -10.74
N TRP A 79 -5.93 -62.98 -12.07
CA TRP A 79 -5.67 -61.75 -12.82
C TRP A 79 -6.73 -60.67 -12.56
N HIS A 80 -8.02 -61.04 -12.59
CA HIS A 80 -9.12 -60.11 -12.28
C HIS A 80 -9.04 -59.58 -10.85
N LEU A 81 -8.75 -60.45 -9.87
CA LEU A 81 -8.55 -60.04 -8.48
C LEU A 81 -7.40 -59.03 -8.35
N CYS A 82 -6.24 -59.32 -8.92
CA CYS A 82 -5.10 -58.41 -8.89
C CYS A 82 -5.43 -57.04 -9.52
N ASN A 83 -6.12 -57.02 -10.66
CA ASN A 83 -6.50 -55.77 -11.32
C ASN A 83 -7.52 -54.96 -10.52
N ASN A 84 -8.54 -55.62 -9.95
CA ASN A 84 -9.53 -54.96 -9.11
C ASN A 84 -8.90 -54.38 -7.85
N VAL A 85 -7.97 -55.10 -7.21
CA VAL A 85 -7.21 -54.60 -6.06
C VAL A 85 -6.38 -53.36 -6.45
N LYS A 86 -5.70 -53.39 -7.60
CA LYS A 86 -4.94 -52.23 -8.10
C LYS A 86 -5.84 -51.03 -8.39
N LYS A 87 -6.99 -51.25 -9.05
CA LYS A 87 -7.98 -50.20 -9.36
C LYS A 87 -8.54 -49.56 -8.09
N LEU A 88 -8.93 -50.37 -7.10
CA LEU A 88 -9.42 -49.88 -5.80
C LEU A 88 -8.34 -49.12 -5.04
N SER A 89 -7.09 -49.58 -5.09
CA SER A 89 -5.95 -48.89 -4.48
C SER A 89 -5.74 -47.50 -5.10
N MET A 90 -5.76 -47.40 -6.43
CA MET A 90 -5.67 -46.13 -7.13
C MET A 90 -6.81 -45.18 -6.76
N GLN A 91 -8.06 -45.65 -6.79
CA GLN A 91 -9.22 -44.84 -6.41
C GLN A 91 -9.12 -44.30 -4.98
N ARG A 92 -8.68 -45.14 -4.02
CA ARG A 92 -8.45 -44.69 -2.64
C ARG A 92 -7.36 -43.64 -2.54
N SER A 93 -6.29 -43.76 -3.32
CA SER A 93 -5.20 -42.77 -3.34
C SER A 93 -5.65 -41.44 -3.95
N GLU A 94 -6.45 -41.47 -5.02
CA GLU A 94 -7.01 -40.26 -5.63
C GLU A 94 -7.99 -39.54 -4.70
N CYS A 95 -8.86 -40.28 -4.02
CA CYS A 95 -9.77 -39.69 -3.03
C CYS A 95 -8.98 -39.00 -1.89
N LYS A 96 -7.99 -39.68 -1.31
CA LYS A 96 -7.12 -39.09 -0.28
C LYS A 96 -6.40 -37.84 -0.78
N TYR A 97 -5.87 -37.87 -1.99
CA TYR A 97 -5.21 -36.71 -2.58
C TYR A 97 -6.18 -35.53 -2.75
N LYS A 98 -7.38 -35.78 -3.29
CA LYS A 98 -8.41 -34.76 -3.47
C LYS A 98 -8.87 -34.15 -2.14
N GLU A 99 -9.09 -34.97 -1.11
CA GLU A 99 -9.45 -34.51 0.23
C GLU A 99 -8.36 -33.61 0.84
N GLN A 100 -7.09 -34.04 0.78
CA GLN A 100 -5.97 -33.24 1.27
C GLN A 100 -5.84 -31.91 0.51
N PHE A 101 -6.02 -31.94 -0.81
CA PHE A 101 -5.92 -30.74 -1.64
C PHE A 101 -7.10 -29.78 -1.39
N SER A 102 -8.31 -30.32 -1.24
CA SER A 102 -9.50 -29.55 -0.88
C SER A 102 -9.31 -28.86 0.47
N SER A 103 -8.84 -29.60 1.49
CA SER A 103 -8.56 -29.03 2.82
C SER A 103 -7.51 -27.92 2.77
N LYS A 104 -6.42 -28.09 1.99
CA LYS A 104 -5.42 -27.03 1.79
C LYS A 104 -6.00 -25.79 1.11
N LEU A 105 -6.84 -25.97 0.08
CA LEU A 105 -7.49 -24.85 -0.62
C LEU A 105 -8.46 -24.11 0.28
N GLU A 106 -9.22 -24.83 1.10
CA GLU A 106 -10.14 -24.24 2.07
C GLU A 106 -9.40 -23.42 3.14
N GLY A 107 -8.25 -23.92 3.62
CA GLY A 107 -7.36 -23.17 4.51
C GLY A 107 -6.84 -21.87 3.87
N LYS A 108 -6.37 -21.93 2.62
CA LYS A 108 -5.92 -20.73 1.88
C LYS A 108 -7.06 -19.73 1.67
N LEU A 109 -8.25 -20.22 1.33
CA LEU A 109 -9.44 -19.39 1.14
C LEU A 109 -9.86 -18.68 2.43
N LYS A 110 -9.76 -19.36 3.58
CA LYS A 110 -10.02 -18.76 4.88
C LYS A 110 -9.04 -17.62 5.19
N LEU A 111 -7.74 -17.85 4.99
CA LEU A 111 -6.70 -16.83 5.17
C LEU A 111 -6.93 -15.62 4.27
N LEU A 112 -7.27 -15.83 3.01
CA LEU A 112 -7.58 -14.75 2.08
C LEU A 112 -8.81 -13.94 2.53
N LYS A 113 -9.88 -14.61 2.99
CA LYS A 113 -11.06 -13.94 3.52
C LYS A 113 -10.74 -13.09 4.75
N GLU A 114 -9.91 -13.59 5.65
CA GLU A 114 -9.47 -12.85 6.85
C GLU A 114 -8.61 -11.64 6.48
N SER A 115 -7.61 -11.81 5.60
CA SER A 115 -6.80 -10.70 5.09
C SER A 115 -7.65 -9.64 4.37
N THR A 116 -8.62 -10.06 3.57
CA THR A 116 -9.51 -9.13 2.86
C THR A 116 -10.35 -8.31 3.83
N LYS A 117 -10.85 -8.93 4.91
CA LYS A 117 -11.59 -8.22 5.96
C LYS A 117 -10.71 -7.18 6.66
N MET A 118 -9.47 -7.54 6.98
CA MET A 118 -8.51 -6.62 7.60
C MET A 118 -8.23 -5.42 6.71
N HIS A 119 -7.89 -5.66 5.43
CA HIS A 119 -7.62 -4.57 4.49
C HIS A 119 -8.85 -3.70 4.22
N LYS A 120 -10.06 -4.28 4.22
CA LYS A 120 -11.29 -3.49 4.11
C LYS A 120 -11.43 -2.56 5.31
N LEU A 121 -11.19 -3.05 6.53
CA LEU A 121 -11.26 -2.25 7.75
C LEU A 121 -10.20 -1.16 7.77
N GLU A 122 -8.95 -1.47 7.38
CA GLU A 122 -7.88 -0.48 7.24
C GLU A 122 -8.26 0.63 6.25
N ARG A 123 -8.80 0.25 5.09
CA ARG A 123 -9.24 1.20 4.08
C ARG A 123 -10.38 2.08 4.59
N ASP A 124 -11.40 1.48 5.22
CA ASP A 124 -12.56 2.20 5.72
C ASP A 124 -12.13 3.20 6.84
N ASN A 125 -11.18 2.82 7.71
CA ASN A 125 -10.59 3.72 8.71
C ASN A 125 -9.82 4.88 8.07
N LEU A 126 -8.98 4.60 7.06
CA LEU A 126 -8.21 5.63 6.36
C LEU A 126 -9.13 6.61 5.63
N GLU A 127 -10.22 6.13 5.04
CA GLU A 127 -11.23 6.96 4.40
C GLU A 127 -11.91 7.90 5.40
N GLU A 128 -12.25 7.41 6.60
CA GLU A 128 -12.78 8.24 7.68
C GLU A 128 -11.79 9.31 8.15
N GLU A 129 -10.51 8.97 8.30
CA GLU A 129 -9.46 9.94 8.66
C GLU A 129 -9.28 11.02 7.59
N VAL A 130 -9.30 10.64 6.31
CA VAL A 130 -9.22 11.59 5.18
C VAL A 130 -10.41 12.54 5.20
N ASN A 131 -11.64 12.03 5.34
CA ASN A 131 -12.84 12.86 5.40
C ASN A 131 -12.77 13.86 6.57
N LYS A 132 -12.31 13.42 7.74
CA LYS A 132 -12.12 14.29 8.91
C LYS A 132 -11.07 15.38 8.65
N MET A 133 -9.99 15.05 7.97
CA MET A 133 -8.97 16.04 7.58
C MET A 133 -9.51 17.06 6.57
N GLU A 134 -10.33 16.62 5.62
CA GLU A 134 -10.97 17.50 4.63
C GLU A 134 -11.94 18.49 5.29
N GLU A 135 -12.78 18.02 6.21
CA GLU A 135 -13.68 18.89 6.98
C GLU A 135 -12.90 19.95 7.79
N GLN A 136 -11.82 19.54 8.47
CA GLN A 136 -10.96 20.45 9.20
C GLN A 136 -10.30 21.48 8.28
N LEU A 137 -9.84 21.05 7.11
CA LEU A 137 -9.24 21.94 6.12
C LEU A 137 -10.26 22.97 5.64
N GLN A 138 -11.49 22.53 5.32
CA GLN A 138 -12.55 23.42 4.90
C GLN A 138 -12.89 24.46 5.98
N GLY A 139 -12.94 24.04 7.25
CA GLY A 139 -13.10 24.94 8.39
C GLY A 139 -11.99 25.99 8.49
N LYS A 140 -10.72 25.58 8.31
CA LYS A 140 -9.57 26.50 8.31
C LYS A 140 -9.60 27.48 7.14
N VAL A 141 -9.99 27.03 5.94
CA VAL A 141 -10.14 27.89 4.76
C VAL A 141 -11.19 28.97 5.00
N GLN A 142 -12.34 28.60 5.56
CA GLN A 142 -13.38 29.57 5.90
C GLN A 142 -12.92 30.57 6.97
N LEU A 143 -12.19 30.10 7.99
CA LEU A 143 -11.63 30.98 9.02
C LEU A 143 -10.62 31.96 8.44
N LYS A 144 -9.71 31.47 7.58
CA LYS A 144 -8.74 32.31 6.86
C LYS A 144 -9.45 33.41 6.07
N ALA A 145 -10.47 33.06 5.28
CA ALA A 145 -11.23 34.04 4.51
C ALA A 145 -11.91 35.11 5.40
N LYS A 146 -12.46 34.71 6.56
CA LYS A 146 -13.03 35.66 7.54
C LYS A 146 -11.98 36.60 8.13
N VAL A 147 -10.81 36.08 8.46
CA VAL A 147 -9.69 36.86 9.02
C VAL A 147 -9.15 37.83 7.98
N GLU A 148 -8.93 37.39 6.74
CA GLU A 148 -8.47 38.24 5.63
C GLU A 148 -9.46 39.38 5.37
N LYS A 149 -10.76 39.10 5.34
CA LYS A 149 -11.78 40.15 5.17
C LYS A 149 -11.74 41.20 6.29
N LYS A 150 -11.58 40.78 7.55
CA LYS A 150 -11.44 41.70 8.69
C LYS A 150 -10.16 42.51 8.61
N PHE A 151 -9.05 41.86 8.26
CA PHE A 151 -7.75 42.49 8.11
C PHE A 151 -7.76 43.58 7.03
N ASN A 152 -8.34 43.28 5.86
CA ASN A 152 -8.46 44.25 4.78
C ASN A 152 -9.30 45.47 5.21
N LEU A 153 -10.43 45.23 5.89
CA LEU A 153 -11.26 46.32 6.41
C LEU A 153 -10.53 47.20 7.43
N TRP A 154 -9.64 46.61 8.24
CA TRP A 154 -8.80 47.38 9.18
C TRP A 154 -7.72 48.17 8.46
N MET A 155 -7.12 47.60 7.42
CA MET A 155 -6.15 48.29 6.58
C MET A 155 -6.78 49.48 5.85
N ASP A 156 -7.99 49.32 5.33
CA ASP A 156 -8.74 50.40 4.68
C ASP A 156 -9.03 51.54 5.66
N LYS A 157 -9.56 51.23 6.86
CA LYS A 157 -9.79 52.22 7.92
C LYS A 157 -8.50 52.94 8.35
N ARG A 158 -7.40 52.20 8.49
CA ARG A 158 -6.09 52.81 8.79
C ARG A 158 -5.70 53.82 7.72
N ASN A 159 -5.89 53.48 6.45
CA ASN A 159 -5.58 54.37 5.33
C ASN A 159 -6.47 55.63 5.33
N GLU A 160 -7.74 55.50 5.69
CA GLU A 160 -8.64 56.64 5.89
C GLU A 160 -8.13 57.57 7.01
N TYR A 161 -7.84 57.04 8.20
CA TYR A 161 -7.31 57.85 9.30
C TYR A 161 -5.99 58.55 8.96
N LEU A 162 -5.11 57.90 8.18
CA LEU A 162 -3.88 58.53 7.72
C LEU A 162 -4.12 59.68 6.73
N LYS A 163 -5.16 59.60 5.89
CA LYS A 163 -5.57 60.71 5.01
C LYS A 163 -6.07 61.88 5.84
N ASP A 164 -6.93 61.63 6.82
CA ASP A 164 -7.50 62.66 7.71
C ASP A 164 -6.39 63.37 8.49
N LEU A 165 -5.49 62.62 9.12
CA LEU A 165 -4.32 63.19 9.82
C LEU A 165 -3.44 64.04 8.89
N SER A 166 -3.24 63.58 7.66
CA SER A 166 -2.44 64.31 6.67
C SER A 166 -3.16 65.59 6.19
N GLN A 167 -4.48 65.59 6.16
CA GLN A 167 -5.28 66.77 5.83
C GLN A 167 -5.28 67.77 6.99
N GLU A 168 -5.52 67.32 8.23
CA GLU A 168 -5.44 68.18 9.42
C GLU A 168 -4.08 68.85 9.54
N ARG A 169 -2.98 68.09 9.42
CA ARG A 169 -1.62 68.65 9.45
C ARG A 169 -1.42 69.75 8.41
N ARG A 170 -1.91 69.55 7.18
CA ARG A 170 -1.83 70.55 6.11
C ARG A 170 -2.63 71.80 6.46
N SER A 171 -3.87 71.64 6.94
CA SER A 171 -4.73 72.75 7.36
C SER A 171 -4.13 73.55 8.51
N THR A 172 -3.67 72.89 9.58
CA THR A 172 -3.04 73.54 10.73
C THR A 172 -1.77 74.29 10.32
N PHE A 173 -0.97 73.73 9.41
CA PHE A 173 0.22 74.40 8.90
C PHE A 173 -0.12 75.66 8.09
N GLN A 174 -1.14 75.59 7.23
CA GLN A 174 -1.62 76.75 6.48
C GLN A 174 -2.15 77.84 7.42
N GLU A 175 -2.93 77.48 8.43
CA GLU A 175 -3.46 78.41 9.42
C GLU A 175 -2.32 79.08 10.22
N ARG A 176 -1.32 78.31 10.66
CA ARG A 176 -0.12 78.83 11.33
C ARG A 176 0.60 79.85 10.46
N ASN A 177 0.79 79.55 9.17
CA ASN A 177 1.42 80.48 8.23
C ASN A 177 0.59 81.77 8.04
N ASN A 178 -0.74 81.65 7.96
CA ASN A 178 -1.62 82.81 7.84
C ASN A 178 -1.56 83.69 9.09
N ARG A 179 -1.61 83.10 10.29
CA ARG A 179 -1.43 83.82 11.57
C ARG A 179 -0.07 84.50 11.65
N GLN A 180 1.00 83.84 11.21
CA GLN A 180 2.34 84.43 11.19
C GLN A 180 2.43 85.63 10.23
N LYS A 181 1.80 85.56 9.05
CA LYS A 181 1.71 86.69 8.11
C LYS A 181 0.93 87.86 8.72
N GLN A 182 -0.21 87.59 9.36
CA GLN A 182 -1.00 88.63 10.04
C GLN A 182 -0.21 89.30 11.18
N LEU A 183 0.47 88.50 12.02
CA LEU A 183 1.32 89.01 13.09
C LEU A 183 2.43 89.92 12.55
N ARG A 184 3.12 89.51 11.47
CA ARG A 184 4.15 90.36 10.83
C ARG A 184 3.59 91.71 10.36
N LYS A 185 2.37 91.72 9.80
CA LYS A 185 1.70 92.98 9.40
C LYS A 185 1.36 93.85 10.60
N LEU A 186 0.80 93.27 11.66
CA LEU A 186 0.46 94.00 12.89
C LEU A 186 1.72 94.60 13.55
N LEU A 187 2.81 93.83 13.66
CA LEU A 187 4.07 94.33 14.21
C LEU A 187 4.65 95.49 13.38
N LEU A 188 4.48 95.47 12.06
CA LEU A 188 4.89 96.60 11.21
C LEU A 188 4.07 97.86 11.50
N VAL A 189 2.75 97.72 11.66
CA VAL A 189 1.87 98.85 12.03
C VAL A 189 2.24 99.41 13.39
N VAL A 190 2.40 98.55 14.41
CA VAL A 190 2.81 98.96 15.76
C VAL A 190 4.16 99.69 15.74
N LYS A 191 5.13 99.20 14.93
CA LYS A 191 6.42 99.88 14.76
C LYS A 191 6.26 101.27 14.12
N GLN A 192 5.40 101.39 13.11
CA GLN A 192 5.12 102.68 12.46
C GLN A 192 4.42 103.66 13.42
N GLU A 193 3.48 103.19 14.23
CA GLU A 193 2.83 104.01 15.27
C GLU A 193 3.83 104.45 16.34
N GLY A 194 4.70 103.55 16.80
CA GLY A 194 5.78 103.89 17.73
C GLY A 194 6.71 104.96 17.18
N ASN A 195 7.09 104.88 15.90
CA ASN A 195 7.91 105.91 15.25
C ASN A 195 7.18 107.26 15.17
N LYS A 196 5.90 107.28 14.79
CA LYS A 196 5.11 108.53 14.77
C LYS A 196 5.01 109.17 16.15
N ASN A 197 4.81 108.36 17.19
CA ASN A 197 4.75 108.85 18.55
C ASN A 197 6.09 109.47 18.98
N TYR A 198 7.21 108.81 18.64
CA TYR A 198 8.55 109.36 18.87
C TYR A 198 8.76 110.70 18.15
N ASP A 199 8.38 110.80 16.87
CA ASP A 199 8.50 112.04 16.10
C ASP A 199 7.65 113.16 16.72
N MET A 200 6.44 112.86 17.17
CA MET A 200 5.56 113.81 17.85
C MET A 200 6.15 114.30 19.18
N ASP A 201 6.73 113.39 19.98
CA ASP A 201 7.36 113.75 21.25
C ASP A 201 8.63 114.57 21.04
N TYR A 202 9.41 114.27 19.99
CA TYR A 202 10.56 115.08 19.58
C TYR A 202 10.15 116.49 19.15
N LEU A 203 9.10 116.63 18.32
CA LEU A 203 8.57 117.94 17.92
C LEU A 203 8.10 118.77 19.11
N LYS A 204 7.40 118.16 20.08
CA LYS A 204 7.01 118.84 21.33
C LYS A 204 8.23 119.32 22.11
N MET A 205 9.30 118.53 22.19
CA MET A 205 10.54 118.95 22.85
C MET A 205 11.16 120.16 22.15
N CYS A 206 11.22 120.15 20.82
CA CYS A 206 11.71 121.30 20.04
C CYS A 206 10.86 122.55 20.25
N GLU A 207 9.52 122.41 20.29
CA GLU A 207 8.59 123.51 20.55
C GLU A 207 8.82 124.14 21.93
N VAL A 208 8.95 123.31 22.98
CA VAL A 208 9.25 123.78 24.34
C VAL A 208 10.59 124.53 24.37
N ASN A 209 11.62 123.99 23.71
CA ASN A 209 12.93 124.64 23.63
C ASN A 209 12.86 125.98 22.88
N LEU A 210 12.13 126.07 21.77
CA LEU A 210 11.93 127.31 21.02
C LEU A 210 11.18 128.35 21.84
N MET A 211 10.12 127.94 22.54
CA MET A 211 9.37 128.83 23.44
C MET A 211 10.26 129.38 24.56
N HIS A 212 11.13 128.53 25.11
CA HIS A 212 12.11 128.94 26.13
C HIS A 212 13.17 129.91 25.57
N GLN A 213 13.67 129.67 24.35
CA GLN A 213 14.58 130.60 23.69
C GLN A 213 13.91 131.94 23.36
N LEU A 214 12.66 131.92 22.91
CA LEU A 214 11.88 133.13 22.66
C LEU A 214 11.59 133.91 23.94
N SER A 215 11.28 133.23 25.06
CA SER A 215 11.12 133.90 26.35
C SER A 215 12.44 134.52 26.80
N HIS A 216 13.55 133.77 26.73
CA HIS A 216 14.88 134.31 27.04
C HIS A 216 15.27 135.50 26.18
N HIS A 217 14.98 135.47 24.88
CA HIS A 217 15.23 136.60 23.99
C HIS A 217 14.33 137.81 24.36
N ARG A 218 13.06 137.58 24.73
CA ARG A 218 12.19 138.67 25.22
C ARG A 218 12.72 139.27 26.52
N ASP A 219 13.17 138.44 27.45
CA ASP A 219 13.77 138.88 28.71
C ASP A 219 15.04 139.68 28.46
N TYR A 220 15.93 139.19 27.59
CA TYR A 220 17.13 139.89 27.16
C TYR A 220 16.81 141.24 26.50
N LYS A 221 15.84 141.28 25.57
CA LYS A 221 15.41 142.52 24.92
C LYS A 221 14.77 143.51 25.91
N MET A 222 14.04 143.02 26.92
CA MET A 222 13.56 143.87 28.01
C MET A 222 14.71 144.41 28.86
N LEU A 223 15.73 143.60 29.12
CA LEU A 223 16.93 144.02 29.85
C LEU A 223 17.70 145.09 29.07
N ASP A 224 17.95 144.87 27.77
CA ASP A 224 18.57 145.85 26.86
C ASP A 224 17.76 147.15 26.77
N MET A 225 16.42 147.07 26.68
CA MET A 225 15.57 148.26 26.70
C MET A 225 15.62 149.00 28.05
N ARG A 226 15.77 148.29 29.17
CA ARG A 226 15.97 148.91 30.49
C ARG A 226 17.34 149.60 30.57
N MET A 227 18.39 148.98 30.03
CA MET A 227 19.72 149.58 29.94
C MET A 227 19.75 150.80 29.02
N ALA A 228 19.10 150.74 27.84
CA ALA A 228 19.01 151.85 26.90
C ALA A 228 18.18 153.04 27.40
N LYS A 229 17.23 152.81 28.32
CA LYS A 229 16.46 153.86 29.02
C LYS A 229 17.17 154.43 30.25
N GLY A 230 18.44 154.07 30.49
CA GLY A 230 19.23 154.64 31.59
C GLY A 230 18.77 154.20 32.98
N VAL A 231 18.12 153.04 33.11
CA VAL A 231 17.78 152.45 34.42
C VAL A 231 18.77 151.33 34.70
N GLY A 232 20.03 151.70 34.95
CA GLY A 232 21.07 150.78 35.41
C GLY A 232 21.09 150.74 36.94
N SER A 233 20.77 149.56 37.48
CA SER A 233 21.12 149.01 38.81
C SER A 233 20.91 149.82 40.11
N PRO A 234 20.58 149.12 41.20
CA PRO A 234 21.63 148.72 42.14
C PRO A 234 22.25 147.35 41.83
#